data_AF-A0A836GSX8-F1
#
_entry.id   AF-A0A836GSX8-F1
#
_cell.length_a   1.000
_cell.length_b   1.000
_cell.length_c   1.000
_cell.angle_alpha   90.00
_cell.angle_beta   90.00
_cell.angle_gamma   90.00
#
_symmetry.space_group_name_H-M   'P 1'
#
loop_
_entity.id
_entity.type
_entity.pdbx_description
1 polymer ?
#
loop_
_entity_poly.entity_id
_entity_poly.type
_entity_poly.pdbx_seq_one_letter_code
_entity_poly.pdbx_strand_id
1 'polypeptide(L)'
;MEDTSRSPEEYVAHITRAVLDAYAQYITVRSHISEAVEPNSTGSAEVGGVPRSAEEALAPLEILYGKTALSAIGIALHGAEPIVRYVEQAGVSASDSEAMETSDSEEENARLGAQRARSTDADAVSCTMPCNIGSQEDGQGSGIAAPRKPAEPRGRRLYQVGEHTLFSPYYCPCSAYAYQSIQRQEVWCCKHLLALQLALRIEAAGVPQDSLRVRVVEPAEYEQLLLQAL
;
A
#
# COMPACT_ATOMS: atom_id res chain seq x y z
N MET A 1 -30.88 -11.08 19.45
CA MET A 1 -29.59 -10.65 20.02
C MET A 1 -28.57 -11.64 19.49
N GLU A 2 -27.95 -11.33 18.35
CA GLU A 2 -26.89 -12.16 17.80
C GLU A 2 -25.61 -11.76 18.53
N ASP A 3 -25.12 -12.65 19.40
CA ASP A 3 -23.79 -12.52 20.00
C ASP A 3 -22.76 -12.58 18.86
N THR A 4 -22.32 -11.42 18.39
CA THR A 4 -21.19 -11.31 17.48
C THR A 4 -19.93 -11.50 18.30
N SER A 5 -19.63 -12.75 18.66
CA SER A 5 -18.37 -13.10 19.30
C SER A 5 -17.24 -12.85 18.30
N ARG A 6 -16.67 -11.63 18.32
CA ARG A 6 -15.47 -11.30 17.55
C ARG A 6 -14.35 -12.23 17.97
N SER A 7 -13.62 -12.73 16.99
CA SER A 7 -12.49 -13.61 17.27
C SER A 7 -11.36 -12.79 17.91
N PRO A 8 -10.52 -13.38 18.79
CA PRO A 8 -9.40 -12.67 19.40
C PRO A 8 -8.42 -12.12 18.34
N GLU A 9 -8.33 -12.78 17.18
CA GLU A 9 -7.52 -12.34 16.05
C GLU A 9 -7.99 -11.00 15.46
N GLU A 10 -9.31 -10.81 15.34
CA GLU A 10 -9.88 -9.55 14.89
C GLU A 10 -9.54 -8.42 15.86
N TYR A 11 -9.60 -8.70 17.17
CA TYR A 11 -9.28 -7.71 18.19
C TYR A 11 -7.82 -7.24 18.11
N VAL A 12 -6.87 -8.18 17.95
CA VAL A 12 -5.45 -7.82 17.78
C VAL A 12 -5.25 -6.99 16.51
N ALA A 13 -5.84 -7.39 15.38
CA ALA A 13 -5.74 -6.62 14.14
C ALA A 13 -6.31 -5.20 14.28
N HIS A 14 -7.40 -5.04 15.03
CA HIS A 14 -8.00 -3.74 15.34
C HIS A 14 -7.09 -2.89 16.23
N ILE A 15 -6.53 -3.45 17.31
CA ILE A 15 -5.59 -2.72 18.17
C ILE A 15 -4.37 -2.29 17.36
N THR A 16 -3.76 -3.20 16.61
CA THR A 16 -2.58 -2.89 15.79
C THR A 16 -2.85 -1.74 14.85
N ARG A 17 -3.98 -1.77 14.12
CA ARG A 17 -4.37 -0.65 13.25
C ARG A 17 -4.52 0.66 14.02
N ALA A 18 -5.25 0.65 15.13
CA ALA A 18 -5.49 1.85 15.93
C ALA A 18 -4.17 2.44 16.47
N VAL A 19 -3.24 1.59 16.87
CA VAL A 19 -1.92 2.00 17.36
C VAL A 19 -1.07 2.61 16.25
N LEU A 20 -1.04 2.00 15.07
CA LEU A 20 -0.32 2.56 13.92
C LEU A 20 -0.90 3.91 13.50
N ASP A 21 -2.23 4.07 13.54
CA ASP A 21 -2.90 5.34 13.25
C ASP A 21 -2.58 6.40 14.31
N ALA A 22 -2.62 6.05 15.60
CA ALA A 22 -2.25 6.94 16.70
C ALA A 22 -0.78 7.40 16.60
N TYR A 23 0.13 6.49 16.22
CA TYR A 23 1.53 6.84 16.02
C TYR A 23 1.74 7.74 14.80
N ALA A 24 1.03 7.49 13.69
CA ALA A 24 1.10 8.36 12.52
C ALA A 24 0.60 9.78 12.85
N GLN A 25 -0.47 9.90 13.64
CA GLN A 25 -0.95 11.19 14.15
C GLN A 25 0.09 11.87 15.05
N TYR A 26 0.69 11.12 15.98
CA TYR A 26 1.77 11.62 16.83
C TYR A 26 2.92 12.23 16.02
N ILE A 27 3.42 11.52 15.01
CA ILE A 27 4.51 12.05 14.16
C ILE A 27 4.05 13.28 13.40
N THR A 28 2.84 13.26 12.83
CA THR A 28 2.30 14.41 12.07
C THR A 28 2.29 15.68 12.92
N VAL A 29 1.76 15.60 14.14
CA VAL A 29 1.75 16.72 15.10
C VAL A 29 3.17 17.18 15.42
N ARG A 30 4.09 16.23 15.65
CA ARG A 30 5.49 16.54 15.98
C ARG A 30 6.25 17.20 14.82
N SER A 31 5.98 16.78 13.57
CA SER A 31 6.54 17.40 12.36
C SER A 31 6.09 18.84 12.21
N HIS A 32 4.80 19.14 12.43
CA HIS A 32 4.29 20.50 12.36
C HIS A 32 4.85 21.42 13.47
N ILE A 33 5.05 20.91 14.69
CA ILE A 33 5.68 21.68 15.78
C ILE A 33 7.14 22.01 15.43
N SER A 34 7.86 21.10 14.78
CA SER A 34 9.25 21.34 14.38
C SER A 34 9.39 22.39 13.28
N GLU A 35 8.37 22.56 12.42
CA GLU A 35 8.36 23.58 11.36
C GLU A 35 7.89 24.95 11.86
N ALA A 36 7.03 24.98 12.90
CA ALA A 36 6.50 26.20 13.49
C ALA A 36 7.48 26.82 14.50
N VAL A 37 8.60 27.39 14.01
CA VAL A 37 9.41 28.35 14.77
C VAL A 37 8.74 29.71 14.73
N GLU A 38 7.66 29.89 15.50
CA GLU A 38 7.16 31.21 15.93
C GLU A 38 6.47 31.03 17.30
N PRO A 39 7.02 31.57 18.40
CA PRO A 39 6.46 31.40 19.72
C PRO A 39 5.47 32.53 19.97
N ASN A 40 4.18 32.29 19.76
CA ASN A 40 3.10 32.98 20.49
C ASN A 40 1.75 32.42 20.07
N SER A 41 1.26 31.40 20.78
CA SER A 41 -0.17 31.19 21.01
C SER A 41 -0.36 30.21 22.15
N THR A 42 -0.54 30.79 23.33
CA THR A 42 -1.03 30.16 24.55
C THR A 42 -2.43 29.61 24.29
N GLY A 43 -2.54 28.29 24.15
CA GLY A 43 -3.83 27.65 23.89
C GLY A 43 -3.69 26.17 23.58
N SER A 44 -2.93 25.44 24.40
CA SER A 44 -2.93 23.97 24.34
C SER A 44 -4.28 23.47 24.85
N ALA A 45 -5.26 23.41 23.94
CA ALA A 45 -6.32 22.44 24.08
C ALA A 45 -5.61 21.08 24.02
N GLU A 46 -5.55 20.37 25.15
CA GLU A 46 -5.22 18.95 25.14
C GLU A 46 -6.19 18.28 24.17
N VAL A 47 -5.73 18.02 22.94
CA VAL A 47 -6.43 17.14 22.01
C VAL A 47 -6.30 15.75 22.63
N GLY A 48 -7.23 15.44 23.54
CA GLY A 48 -7.31 14.16 24.24
C GLY A 48 -7.47 13.06 23.21
N GLY A 49 -6.36 12.43 22.85
CA GLY A 49 -6.31 11.43 21.78
C GLY A 49 -4.94 11.29 21.12
N VAL A 50 -4.10 12.33 21.14
CA VAL A 50 -2.73 12.23 20.61
C VAL A 50 -1.77 11.75 21.71
N PRO A 51 -0.99 10.68 21.49
CA PRO A 51 0.02 10.22 22.44
C PRO A 51 1.02 11.33 22.81
N ARG A 52 1.50 11.35 24.05
CA ARG A 52 2.49 12.34 24.53
C ARG A 52 3.90 12.00 24.09
N SER A 53 4.18 10.72 23.86
CA SER A 53 5.48 10.24 23.39
C SER A 53 5.36 9.11 22.36
N ALA A 54 6.45 8.83 21.64
CA ALA A 54 6.52 7.72 20.70
C ALA A 54 6.39 6.38 21.43
N GLU A 55 6.99 6.28 22.62
CA GLU A 55 6.94 5.11 23.49
C GLU A 55 5.51 4.84 23.94
N GLU A 56 4.76 5.87 24.34
CA GLU A 56 3.34 5.73 24.70
C GLU A 56 2.51 5.23 23.51
N ALA A 57 2.74 5.81 22.32
CA ALA A 57 2.03 5.42 21.11
C ALA A 57 2.29 3.95 20.74
N LEU A 58 3.55 3.49 20.83
CA LEU A 58 3.97 2.17 20.33
C LEU A 58 3.98 1.06 21.39
N ALA A 59 3.89 1.39 22.69
CA ALA A 59 3.88 0.41 23.79
C ALA A 59 2.85 -0.73 23.59
N PRO A 60 1.63 -0.50 23.09
CA PRO A 60 0.70 -1.60 22.83
C PRO A 60 1.23 -2.62 21.82
N LEU A 61 2.05 -2.22 20.83
CA LEU A 61 2.66 -3.18 19.90
C LEU A 61 3.73 -4.04 20.60
N GLU A 62 4.49 -3.46 21.53
CA GLU A 62 5.46 -4.23 22.32
C GLU A 62 4.75 -5.25 23.22
N ILE A 63 3.59 -4.91 23.78
CA ILE A 63 2.78 -5.86 24.56
C ILE A 63 2.26 -6.99 23.67
N LEU A 64 1.76 -6.66 22.47
CA LEU A 64 1.15 -7.64 21.57
C LEU A 64 2.17 -8.55 20.86
N TYR A 65 3.31 -8.00 20.45
CA TYR A 65 4.27 -8.69 19.58
C TYR A 65 5.68 -8.82 20.17
N GLY A 66 5.93 -8.25 21.36
CA GLY A 66 7.22 -8.33 22.05
C GLY A 66 8.39 -7.86 21.19
N LYS A 67 9.44 -8.68 21.13
CA LYS A 67 10.66 -8.40 20.34
C LYS A 67 10.40 -8.22 18.85
N THR A 68 9.33 -8.80 18.32
CA THR A 68 8.95 -8.64 16.91
C THR A 68 8.55 -7.20 16.62
N ALA A 69 7.83 -6.53 17.54
CA ALA A 69 7.52 -5.10 17.41
C ALA A 69 8.79 -4.26 17.42
N LEU A 70 9.71 -4.51 18.36
CA LEU A 70 10.97 -3.75 18.44
C LEU A 70 11.81 -3.89 17.17
N SER A 71 11.85 -5.10 16.59
CA SER A 71 12.53 -5.33 15.31
C SER A 71 11.83 -4.60 14.16
N ALA A 72 10.50 -4.62 14.11
CA ALA A 72 9.72 -3.91 13.10
C ALA A 72 9.90 -2.38 13.18
N ILE A 73 9.95 -1.84 14.39
CA ILE A 73 10.24 -0.42 14.67
C ILE A 73 11.66 -0.08 14.18
N GLY A 74 12.65 -0.93 14.47
CA GLY A 74 14.01 -0.80 13.95
C GLY A 74 14.08 -0.71 12.42
N ILE A 75 13.32 -1.56 11.73
CA ILE A 75 13.24 -1.55 10.27
C ILE A 75 12.56 -0.27 9.76
N ALA A 76 11.35 0.02 10.25
CA ALA A 76 10.51 1.09 9.72
C ALA A 76 11.01 2.50 10.05
N LEU A 77 11.58 2.71 11.24
CA LEU A 77 11.93 4.04 11.73
C LEU A 77 13.42 4.32 11.75
N HIS A 78 14.24 3.28 11.87
CA HIS A 78 15.69 3.41 12.00
C HIS A 78 16.45 2.86 10.79
N GLY A 79 15.74 2.37 9.77
CA GLY A 79 16.35 1.88 8.52
C GLY A 79 17.23 0.65 8.73
N ALA A 80 16.94 -0.17 9.75
CA ALA A 80 17.70 -1.39 10.00
C ALA A 80 17.70 -2.36 8.81
N GLU A 81 16.61 -2.35 8.03
CA GLU A 81 16.50 -3.02 6.74
C GLU A 81 15.85 -2.05 5.73
N PRO A 82 16.20 -2.10 4.44
CA PRO A 82 15.58 -1.24 3.44
C PRO A 82 14.12 -1.59 3.22
N ILE A 83 13.26 -0.57 3.08
CA ILE A 83 11.89 -0.73 2.58
C ILE A 83 11.79 -0.06 1.21
N VAL A 84 11.53 -0.84 0.18
CA VAL A 84 11.37 -0.34 -1.20
C VAL A 84 9.99 -0.68 -1.71
N ARG A 85 9.25 0.33 -2.15
CA ARG A 85 7.99 0.17 -2.88
C ARG A 85 8.26 0.33 -4.38
N TYR A 86 8.14 -0.77 -5.11
CA TYR A 86 8.11 -0.76 -6.56
C TYR A 86 6.70 -0.46 -7.04
N VAL A 87 6.57 0.52 -7.92
CA VAL A 87 5.30 0.88 -8.57
C VAL A 87 5.49 0.67 -10.06
N GLU A 88 4.68 -0.20 -10.64
CA GLU A 88 4.66 -0.37 -12.08
C GLU A 88 4.24 0.93 -12.77
N GLN A 89 5.03 1.35 -13.76
CA GLN A 89 4.70 2.48 -14.61
C GLN A 89 3.45 2.16 -15.44
N ALA A 90 2.36 2.89 -15.19
CA ALA A 90 1.23 2.85 -16.08
C ALA A 90 1.68 3.33 -17.46
N GLY A 91 1.61 2.45 -18.46
CA GLY A 91 1.85 2.83 -19.84
C GLY A 91 0.92 3.98 -20.17
N VAL A 92 1.49 5.16 -20.41
CA VAL A 92 0.74 6.25 -21.05
C VAL A 92 0.53 5.76 -22.47
N SER A 93 -0.56 5.02 -22.69
CA SER A 93 -1.01 4.68 -24.03
C SER A 93 -1.26 6.00 -24.74
N ALA A 94 -0.30 6.40 -25.57
CA ALA A 94 -0.48 7.41 -26.58
C ALA A 94 -1.49 6.86 -27.61
N SER A 95 -2.77 6.88 -27.24
CA SER A 95 -3.90 6.60 -28.13
C SER A 95 -4.82 7.81 -28.03
N ASP A 96 -4.36 8.90 -28.64
CA ASP A 96 -5.20 9.98 -29.16
C ASP A 96 -4.34 10.81 -30.12
N SER A 97 -4.19 10.33 -31.36
CA SER A 97 -4.06 11.16 -32.56
C SER A 97 -4.11 10.30 -33.81
N GLU A 98 -5.32 10.29 -34.39
CA GLU A 98 -5.64 10.20 -35.81
C GLU A 98 -5.28 8.90 -36.55
N ALA A 99 -6.24 7.99 -36.53
CA ALA A 99 -6.49 7.08 -37.64
C ALA A 99 -6.81 7.90 -38.91
N MET A 100 -6.08 7.65 -40.00
CA MET A 100 -6.51 7.97 -41.35
C MET A 100 -6.25 6.75 -42.25
N GLU A 101 -7.36 6.08 -42.58
CA GLU A 101 -7.72 5.32 -43.78
C GLU A 101 -6.79 5.47 -45.00
N THR A 102 -6.61 4.55 -45.96
CA THR A 102 -7.21 3.27 -46.39
C THR A 102 -6.25 2.72 -47.47
N SER A 103 -6.15 1.40 -47.67
CA SER A 103 -5.95 0.86 -49.03
C SER A 103 -6.21 -0.65 -49.04
N ASP A 104 -7.23 -1.02 -49.81
CA ASP A 104 -7.59 -2.39 -50.17
C ASP A 104 -6.49 -3.08 -50.98
N SER A 105 -6.31 -4.37 -50.72
CA SER A 105 -5.84 -5.33 -51.73
C SER A 105 -6.36 -6.72 -51.38
N GLU A 106 -7.39 -7.15 -52.08
CA GLU A 106 -7.83 -8.54 -52.19
C GLU A 106 -6.77 -9.33 -52.97
N GLU A 107 -6.34 -10.50 -52.47
CA GLU A 107 -6.13 -11.63 -53.37
C GLU A 107 -6.22 -12.98 -52.63
N GLU A 108 -7.18 -13.73 -53.14
CA GLU A 108 -7.53 -15.14 -52.99
C GLU A 108 -6.33 -16.09 -53.14
N ASN A 109 -6.13 -17.00 -52.16
CA ASN A 109 -5.88 -18.39 -52.55
C ASN A 109 -6.12 -19.44 -51.47
N ALA A 110 -6.49 -20.61 -51.97
CA ALA A 110 -7.28 -21.61 -51.29
C ALA A 110 -6.46 -22.71 -50.59
N ARG A 111 -7.13 -23.29 -49.58
CA ARG A 111 -7.29 -24.74 -49.34
C ARG A 111 -6.27 -25.56 -48.51
N LEU A 112 -6.89 -26.18 -47.49
CA LEU A 112 -6.78 -27.57 -46.99
C LEU A 112 -5.81 -27.85 -45.84
N GLY A 113 -6.38 -28.35 -44.74
CA GLY A 113 -5.65 -29.08 -43.70
C GLY A 113 -6.50 -29.33 -42.45
N ALA A 114 -7.16 -30.49 -42.41
CA ALA A 114 -8.04 -30.93 -41.35
C ALA A 114 -7.34 -31.23 -40.01
N GLN A 115 -8.17 -31.41 -38.97
CA GLN A 115 -7.92 -32.03 -37.65
C GLN A 115 -7.41 -31.03 -36.58
N ARG A 116 -7.88 -31.01 -35.31
CA ARG A 116 -8.61 -31.99 -34.51
C ARG A 116 -9.10 -31.31 -33.21
N ALA A 117 -10.16 -31.89 -32.65
CA ALA A 117 -10.56 -31.94 -31.24
C ALA A 117 -11.20 -30.71 -30.57
N ARG A 118 -12.45 -30.95 -30.17
CA ARG A 118 -13.37 -30.14 -29.38
C ARG A 118 -13.08 -30.25 -27.87
N SER A 119 -13.48 -29.17 -27.18
CA SER A 119 -14.09 -29.08 -25.83
C SER A 119 -13.20 -29.49 -24.64
N THR A 120 -13.12 -28.72 -23.55
CA THR A 120 -14.24 -28.18 -22.76
C THR A 120 -13.84 -26.96 -21.92
N ASP A 121 -14.85 -26.13 -21.68
CA ASP A 121 -14.95 -24.89 -20.90
C ASP A 121 -14.49 -24.97 -19.43
N ALA A 122 -14.05 -23.83 -18.87
CA ALA A 122 -14.74 -23.13 -17.77
C ALA A 122 -13.96 -21.91 -17.24
N ASP A 123 -14.55 -20.73 -17.46
CA ASP A 123 -14.66 -19.57 -16.57
C ASP A 123 -13.41 -18.88 -16.00
N ALA A 124 -12.91 -17.88 -16.73
CA ALA A 124 -12.18 -16.75 -16.15
C ALA A 124 -13.09 -15.51 -16.13
N VAL A 125 -13.56 -15.16 -14.93
CA VAL A 125 -14.40 -13.98 -14.67
C VAL A 125 -13.53 -12.73 -14.75
N SER A 126 -13.58 -12.05 -15.89
CA SER A 126 -12.94 -10.75 -16.12
C SER A 126 -13.88 -9.64 -15.66
N CYS A 127 -13.62 -9.06 -14.48
CA CYS A 127 -14.33 -7.87 -14.01
C CYS A 127 -13.60 -6.61 -14.48
N THR A 128 -13.85 -6.19 -15.71
CA THR A 128 -13.56 -4.84 -16.19
C THR A 128 -14.80 -3.98 -15.93
N MET A 129 -14.73 -3.06 -14.97
CA MET A 129 -15.78 -2.05 -14.77
C MET A 129 -15.32 -0.72 -15.37
N PRO A 130 -16.02 -0.21 -16.39
CA PRO A 130 -15.79 1.13 -16.92
C PRO A 130 -16.46 2.22 -16.06
N CYS A 131 -15.86 3.39 -16.14
CA CYS A 131 -16.19 4.63 -15.47
C CYS A 131 -17.53 5.23 -15.97
N ASN A 132 -18.19 6.05 -15.14
CA ASN A 132 -18.30 7.51 -15.30
C ASN A 132 -19.70 8.14 -14.98
N ILE A 133 -19.64 9.42 -14.57
CA ILE A 133 -20.63 10.53 -14.66
C ILE A 133 -21.58 10.84 -13.47
N GLY A 134 -21.43 12.10 -13.00
CA GLY A 134 -22.42 12.93 -12.30
C GLY A 134 -21.99 13.29 -10.86
N SER A 135 -21.80 14.54 -10.43
CA SER A 135 -22.37 15.80 -10.89
C SER A 135 -21.49 17.01 -10.53
N GLN A 136 -21.66 18.02 -11.36
CA GLN A 136 -21.09 19.36 -11.36
C GLN A 136 -21.82 20.24 -10.33
N GLU A 137 -21.07 20.90 -9.43
CA GLU A 137 -21.54 22.10 -8.71
C GLU A 137 -20.50 23.21 -8.87
N ASP A 138 -20.93 24.27 -9.54
CA ASP A 138 -20.19 25.49 -9.78
C ASP A 138 -20.03 26.29 -8.47
N GLY A 139 -18.78 26.42 -8.00
CA GLY A 139 -18.41 27.21 -6.84
C GLY A 139 -17.22 28.11 -7.15
N GLN A 140 -17.51 29.30 -7.68
CA GLN A 140 -16.53 30.32 -8.05
C GLN A 140 -15.94 30.95 -6.78
N GLY A 141 -14.81 30.40 -6.30
CA GLY A 141 -14.04 30.92 -5.17
C GLY A 141 -12.58 31.12 -5.57
N SER A 142 -12.19 32.37 -5.81
CA SER A 142 -10.80 32.78 -5.97
C SER A 142 -10.05 32.52 -4.65
N GLY A 143 -9.23 31.49 -4.62
CA GLY A 143 -8.45 31.07 -3.46
C GLY A 143 -7.11 30.51 -3.94
N ILE A 144 -6.04 31.08 -3.39
CA ILE A 144 -4.62 30.80 -3.63
C ILE A 144 -4.40 29.30 -3.89
N ALA A 145 -3.83 28.98 -5.06
CA ALA A 145 -3.56 27.60 -5.47
C ALA A 145 -2.69 26.90 -4.42
N ALA A 146 -3.31 26.03 -3.64
CA ALA A 146 -2.62 25.14 -2.73
C ALA A 146 -1.60 24.30 -3.54
N PRO A 147 -0.41 24.02 -2.99
CA PRO A 147 0.56 23.16 -3.66
C PRO A 147 -0.11 21.82 -3.97
N ARG A 148 -0.24 21.51 -5.26
CA ARG A 148 -0.78 20.23 -5.73
C ARG A 148 0.13 19.13 -5.20
N LYS A 149 -0.40 18.27 -4.31
CA LYS A 149 0.28 17.01 -3.95
C LYS A 149 0.69 16.33 -5.26
N PRO A 150 1.94 15.86 -5.40
CA PRO A 150 2.35 15.12 -6.58
C PRO A 150 1.38 13.95 -6.76
N ALA A 151 0.84 13.80 -7.98
CA ALA A 151 -0.08 12.72 -8.28
C ALA A 151 0.59 11.39 -7.93
N GLU A 152 0.01 10.64 -6.99
CA GLU A 152 0.56 9.35 -6.61
C GLU A 152 0.67 8.48 -7.86
N PRO A 153 1.82 7.82 -8.09
CA PRO A 153 1.96 6.90 -9.20
C PRO A 153 0.92 5.79 -9.05
N ARG A 154 0.01 5.71 -10.03
CA ARG A 154 -1.04 4.70 -10.12
C ARG A 154 -0.47 3.51 -10.86
N GLY A 155 -0.46 2.33 -10.22
CA GLY A 155 0.09 1.11 -10.80
C GLY A 155 0.06 -0.05 -9.82
N ARG A 156 0.39 -1.26 -10.29
CA ARG A 156 0.59 -2.42 -9.42
C ARG A 156 1.78 -2.15 -8.48
N ARG A 157 1.68 -2.62 -7.24
CA ARG A 157 2.64 -2.34 -6.18
C ARG A 157 3.26 -3.64 -5.68
N LEU A 158 4.58 -3.61 -5.53
CA LEU A 158 5.38 -4.67 -4.92
C LEU A 158 6.25 -4.04 -3.83
N TYR A 159 6.39 -4.71 -2.70
CA TYR A 159 7.16 -4.19 -1.57
C TYR A 159 8.33 -5.12 -1.28
N GLN A 160 9.52 -4.56 -1.11
CA GLN A 160 10.69 -5.27 -0.63
C GLN A 160 11.04 -4.74 0.75
N VAL A 161 11.11 -5.64 1.73
CA VAL A 161 11.48 -5.32 3.12
C VAL A 161 12.65 -6.23 3.48
N GLY A 162 13.85 -5.65 3.54
CA GLY A 162 15.08 -6.43 3.64
C GLY A 162 15.22 -7.39 2.45
N GLU A 163 15.30 -8.69 2.74
CA GLU A 163 15.40 -9.75 1.74
C GLU A 163 14.04 -10.29 1.28
N HIS A 164 12.94 -9.83 1.87
CA HIS A 164 11.61 -10.36 1.59
C HIS A 164 10.85 -9.48 0.60
N THR A 165 10.23 -10.12 -0.38
CA THR A 165 9.30 -9.50 -1.32
C THR A 165 7.86 -9.81 -0.90
N LEU A 166 7.04 -8.78 -0.78
CA LEU A 166 5.65 -8.81 -0.33
C LEU A 166 4.75 -8.23 -1.43
N PHE A 167 3.77 -9.02 -1.85
CA PHE A 167 2.76 -8.60 -2.84
C PHE A 167 1.63 -7.77 -2.23
N SER A 168 1.52 -7.78 -0.91
CA SER A 168 0.43 -7.15 -0.16
C SER A 168 0.92 -6.75 1.23
N PRO A 169 0.45 -5.62 1.80
CA PRO A 169 0.74 -5.25 3.19
C PRO A 169 0.03 -6.14 4.22
N TYR A 170 -0.56 -7.26 3.79
CA TYR A 170 -1.25 -8.23 4.64
C TYR A 170 -0.66 -9.64 4.56
N TYR A 171 0.41 -9.86 3.78
CA TYR A 171 1.01 -11.18 3.62
C TYR A 171 2.53 -11.10 3.45
N CYS A 172 3.26 -11.99 4.14
CA CYS A 172 4.71 -12.13 3.99
C CYS A 172 5.08 -13.60 3.76
N PRO A 173 5.93 -13.94 2.78
CA PRO A 173 6.31 -15.32 2.50
C PRO A 173 7.39 -15.89 3.44
N CYS A 174 7.75 -15.19 4.53
CA CYS A 174 8.84 -15.64 5.38
C CYS A 174 8.46 -16.90 6.18
N SER A 175 9.44 -17.74 6.49
CA SER A 175 9.25 -18.97 7.27
C SER A 175 8.62 -18.73 8.63
N ALA A 176 8.94 -17.61 9.27
CA ALA A 176 8.30 -17.18 10.51
C ALA A 176 6.78 -17.06 10.33
N TYR A 177 6.33 -16.33 9.31
CA TYR A 177 4.90 -16.18 8.99
C TYR A 177 4.24 -17.52 8.63
N ALA A 178 4.91 -18.33 7.80
CA ALA A 178 4.39 -19.64 7.39
C ALA A 178 4.24 -20.62 8.57
N TYR A 179 5.25 -20.74 9.42
CA TYR A 179 5.22 -21.60 10.61
C TYR A 179 4.12 -21.18 11.59
N GLN A 180 3.99 -19.87 11.79
CA GLN A 180 3.02 -19.27 12.69
C GLN A 180 1.57 -19.44 12.20
N SER A 181 1.34 -19.45 10.88
CA SER A 181 0.02 -19.68 10.30
C SER A 181 -0.52 -21.12 10.48
N ILE A 182 0.37 -22.09 10.68
CA ILE A 182 0.02 -23.52 10.75
C ILE A 182 -0.33 -23.97 12.18
N GLN A 183 0.26 -23.35 13.22
CA GLN A 183 0.14 -23.81 14.62
C GLN A 183 -1.00 -23.18 15.46
N ARG A 184 -2.00 -22.51 14.86
CA ARG A 184 -3.26 -22.03 15.49
C ARG A 184 -3.17 -21.62 16.98
N GLN A 185 -3.05 -20.31 17.26
CA GLN A 185 -3.85 -19.56 18.26
C GLN A 185 -3.24 -18.21 18.69
N GLU A 186 -2.03 -17.88 18.25
CA GLU A 186 -1.45 -16.57 18.53
C GLU A 186 -1.41 -15.77 17.22
N VAL A 187 -1.63 -14.46 17.28
CA VAL A 187 -1.77 -13.63 16.09
C VAL A 187 -0.39 -13.20 15.65
N TRP A 188 0.10 -13.72 14.53
CA TRP A 188 1.49 -13.47 14.14
C TRP A 188 1.61 -12.59 12.90
N CYS A 189 1.88 -11.31 13.16
CA CYS A 189 2.52 -10.45 12.18
C CYS A 189 4.03 -10.71 12.25
N CYS A 190 4.68 -11.05 11.15
CA CYS A 190 6.14 -11.10 11.15
C CYS A 190 6.72 -9.66 11.20
N LYS A 191 7.99 -9.51 11.60
CA LYS A 191 8.63 -8.19 11.70
C LYS A 191 8.55 -7.38 10.39
N HIS A 192 8.68 -8.04 9.23
CA HIS A 192 8.66 -7.37 7.92
C HIS A 192 7.27 -6.81 7.60
N LEU A 193 6.22 -7.59 7.90
CA LEU A 193 4.84 -7.17 7.65
C LEU A 193 4.45 -6.00 8.55
N LEU A 194 4.82 -6.07 9.84
CA LEU A 194 4.55 -4.98 10.79
C LEU A 194 5.34 -3.72 10.44
N ALA A 195 6.61 -3.86 10.02
CA ALA A 195 7.43 -2.74 9.57
C ALA A 195 6.84 -2.06 8.34
N LEU A 196 6.40 -2.85 7.34
CA LEU A 196 5.76 -2.32 6.14
C LEU A 196 4.46 -1.58 6.48
N GLN A 197 3.61 -2.16 7.32
CA GLN A 197 2.37 -1.52 7.74
C GLN A 197 2.63 -0.19 8.47
N LEU A 198 3.62 -0.15 9.35
CA LEU A 198 4.03 1.06 10.05
C LEU A 198 4.52 2.15 9.08
N ALA A 199 5.41 1.79 8.15
CA ALA A 199 5.92 2.73 7.14
C ALA A 199 4.80 3.31 6.26
N LEU A 200 3.91 2.45 5.75
CA LEU A 200 2.78 2.88 4.92
C LEU A 200 1.78 3.77 5.66
N ARG A 201 1.59 3.57 6.97
CA ARG A 201 0.69 4.40 7.78
C ARG A 201 1.24 5.80 8.00
N ILE A 202 2.54 5.92 8.22
CA ILE A 202 3.20 7.20 8.37
C ILE A 202 3.23 7.96 7.04
N GLU A 203 3.51 7.27 5.93
CA GLU A 203 3.41 7.84 4.60
C GLU A 203 1.98 8.31 4.28
N ALA A 204 0.96 7.51 4.60
CA ALA A 204 -0.44 7.89 4.40
C ALA A 204 -0.86 9.13 5.21
N ALA A 205 -0.21 9.37 6.36
CA ALA A 205 -0.38 10.61 7.13
C ALA A 205 0.33 11.82 6.49
N GLY A 206 1.07 11.63 5.39
CA GLY A 206 1.76 12.67 4.65
C GLY A 206 3.13 13.04 5.22
N VAL A 207 3.65 12.25 6.16
CA VAL A 207 4.98 12.47 6.73
C VAL A 207 6.02 11.84 5.80
N PRO A 208 7.00 12.62 5.30
CA PRO A 208 8.08 12.07 4.49
C PRO A 208 8.93 11.09 5.31
N GLN A 209 9.29 9.97 4.70
CA GLN A 209 10.14 8.95 5.33
C GLN A 209 11.38 8.67 4.50
N ASP A 210 12.55 8.65 5.14
CA ASP A 210 13.80 8.24 4.50
C ASP A 210 13.91 6.71 4.37
N SER A 211 13.17 5.97 5.20
CA SER A 211 13.19 4.51 5.27
C SER A 211 12.39 3.84 4.15
N LEU A 212 11.34 4.49 3.64
CA LEU A 212 10.50 3.99 2.55
C LEU A 212 10.89 4.65 1.23
N ARG A 213 11.53 3.90 0.34
CA ARG A 213 11.92 4.37 -0.99
C ARG A 213 10.89 3.95 -2.03
N VAL A 214 10.48 4.88 -2.89
CA VAL A 214 9.58 4.58 -4.00
C VAL A 214 10.38 4.48 -5.30
N ARG A 215 10.26 3.35 -6.01
CA ARG A 215 10.86 3.14 -7.32
C ARG A 215 9.76 2.89 -8.34
N VAL A 216 9.66 3.76 -9.34
CA VAL A 216 8.82 3.50 -10.52
C VAL A 216 9.62 2.61 -11.47
N VAL A 217 9.02 1.51 -11.92
CA VAL A 217 9.68 0.50 -12.77
C VAL A 217 8.85 0.21 -14.01
N GLU A 218 9.53 -0.09 -15.11
CA GLU A 218 8.89 -0.51 -16.35
C GLU A 218 8.17 -1.86 -16.16
N PRO A 219 7.09 -2.15 -16.90
CA PRO A 219 6.35 -3.40 -16.76
C PRO A 219 7.23 -4.67 -16.87
N ALA A 220 8.23 -4.67 -17.74
CA ALA A 220 9.15 -5.81 -17.90
C ALA A 220 10.04 -6.03 -16.65
N GLU A 221 10.53 -4.95 -16.02
CA GLU A 221 11.28 -5.05 -14.76
C GLU A 221 10.34 -5.50 -13.62
N TYR A 222 9.11 -5.00 -13.60
CA TYR A 222 8.10 -5.42 -12.62
C TYR A 222 7.80 -6.92 -12.71
N GLU A 223 7.61 -7.47 -13.91
CA GLU A 223 7.42 -8.91 -14.13
C GLU A 223 8.63 -9.73 -13.69
N GLN A 224 9.85 -9.25 -13.95
CA GLN A 224 11.06 -9.92 -13.47
C GLN A 224 11.13 -9.96 -11.94
N LEU A 225 10.77 -8.86 -11.27
CA LEU A 225 10.71 -8.79 -9.80
C LEU A 225 9.63 -9.74 -9.23
N LEU A 226 8.48 -9.86 -9.90
CA LEU A 226 7.44 -10.82 -9.51
C LEU A 226 7.95 -12.27 -9.62
N LEU A 227 8.61 -12.61 -10.73
CA LEU A 227 9.13 -13.97 -10.97
C LEU A 227 10.24 -14.37 -9.98
N GLN A 228 11.07 -13.42 -9.55
CA GLN A 228 12.11 -13.67 -8.55
C GLN A 228 11.55 -13.89 -7.13
N ALA A 229 10.31 -13.46 -6.88
CA ALA A 229 9.68 -13.53 -5.57
C ALA A 229 8.82 -14.78 -5.35
N LEU A 230 8.64 -15.60 -6.40
CA LEU A 230 7.92 -16.88 -6.37
C LEU A 230 8.88 -18.05 -6.14
#